data_AF-A0A3C1WIZ2-F1
#
_entry.id   AF-A0A3C1WIZ2-F1
#
_cell.length_a   1.000
_cell.length_b   1.000
_cell.length_c   1.000
_cell.angle_alpha   90.00
_cell.angle_beta   90.00
_cell.angle_gamma   90.00
#
_symmetry.space_group_name_H-M   'P 1'
#
loop_
_entity.id
_entity.type
_entity.pdbx_description
1 polymer ?
#
loop_
_entity_poly.entity_id
_entity_poly.type
_entity_poly.pdbx_seq_one_letter_code
_entity_poly.pdbx_strand_id
1 'polypeptide(L)'
;MILNTLLAKFFGTSHEREIKRIQPIVEAINAQAASVEGLDDEALAAKTTEFRGELAEGKTLDDLLPRAFAVCREAADRRLGMLNVLNPDFGFDLSLLSPASRALAEDARAKLAENVEHHTLNFPASFYADIRRIHPESRFPFRYRPFDVQLIGGVVLHEGKVAEMKTGEGKTVVATLPVYLNALSGKGVHVVTVNDYLARRDAETMGKVYKFLGLTVGIIVHGLTEEQRKVSYGSDVTYGTNNEFGFDYLRDNMAHDFVDCVQRELNFAIVDEVDSILIDEARTPLIISGPAEESTDKYRKANDVVRFLQKETHYTLDEKEKHVALTEEGVNVCEQHLGLENLYADTNVEWVHHVQQALKAHVTFKRDVDYMVRNRQVVIVDEFTGRLMEGRRYSEGLHQAIEAKEGVPIQRENQTLATITFQNLFRLYKKLSGMTGTADTEATELGQIYKLKVVVIPTNRNMIRKDQDDVVFKTRGEKLKQIVSDIKERHEKGQPVLVGTVSIEKSEELSVLLTRAGVPHNVLNAKHHEKEAGIIVEAGTKGKITIATNMA
;
A
#
# COMPACT_ATOMS: atom_id res chain seq x y z
N MET A 1 -1.83 -28.57 21.94
CA MET A 1 -0.55 -28.70 21.20
C MET A 1 -0.26 -30.15 20.78
N ILE A 2 -0.11 -31.11 21.69
CA ILE A 2 0.28 -32.51 21.37
C ILE A 2 -0.65 -33.20 20.33
N LEU A 3 -1.97 -33.00 20.42
CA LEU A 3 -2.95 -33.57 19.48
C LEU A 3 -2.78 -33.00 18.06
N ASN A 4 -2.52 -31.70 17.91
CA ASN A 4 -2.29 -31.06 16.61
C ASN A 4 -0.97 -31.52 15.98
N THR A 5 0.08 -31.72 16.78
CA THR A 5 1.38 -32.20 16.29
C THR A 5 1.29 -33.67 15.84
N LEU A 6 0.54 -34.51 16.56
CA LEU A 6 0.26 -35.90 16.16
C LEU A 6 -0.62 -35.97 14.90
N LEU A 7 -1.70 -35.18 14.82
CA LEU A 7 -2.56 -35.12 13.64
C LEU A 7 -1.83 -34.60 12.40
N ALA A 8 -0.98 -33.58 12.53
CA ALA A 8 -0.14 -33.08 11.43
C ALA A 8 0.86 -34.14 10.94
N LYS A 9 1.38 -35.00 11.83
CA LYS A 9 2.31 -36.07 11.46
C LYS A 9 1.66 -37.21 10.66
N PHE A 10 0.35 -37.43 10.86
CA PHE A 10 -0.42 -38.47 10.14
C PHE A 10 -1.19 -37.95 8.92
N PHE A 11 -1.69 -36.71 8.94
CA PHE A 11 -2.55 -36.13 7.89
C PHE A 11 -1.91 -34.97 7.12
N GLY A 12 -0.70 -34.56 7.49
CA GLY A 12 -0.01 -33.39 6.95
C GLY A 12 -0.45 -32.07 7.60
N THR A 13 0.33 -31.02 7.40
CA THR A 13 0.01 -29.67 7.90
C THR A 13 -1.24 -29.10 7.19
N SER A 14 -1.81 -28.01 7.73
CA SER A 14 -2.90 -27.28 7.04
C SER A 14 -2.47 -26.83 5.64
N HIS A 15 -1.23 -26.35 5.49
CA HIS A 15 -0.67 -25.90 4.21
C HIS A 15 -0.47 -27.07 3.24
N GLU A 16 0.05 -28.21 3.69
CA GLU A 16 0.23 -29.39 2.83
C GLU A 16 -1.10 -29.92 2.27
N ARG A 17 -2.15 -29.91 3.08
CA ARG A 17 -3.50 -30.30 2.61
C ARG A 17 -4.04 -29.33 1.58
N GLU A 18 -3.79 -28.05 1.77
CA GLU A 18 -4.15 -27.00 0.80
C GLU A 18 -3.43 -27.20 -0.54
N ILE A 19 -2.11 -27.43 -0.50
CA ILE A 19 -1.29 -27.67 -1.68
C ILE A 19 -1.77 -28.92 -2.43
N LYS A 20 -2.03 -30.02 -1.72
CA LYS A 20 -2.56 -31.26 -2.32
C LYS A 20 -3.92 -31.05 -3.01
N ARG A 21 -4.76 -30.16 -2.48
CA ARG A 21 -6.06 -29.81 -3.11
C ARG A 21 -5.87 -29.02 -4.40
N ILE A 22 -4.86 -28.15 -4.46
CA ILE A 22 -4.55 -27.30 -5.62
C ILE A 22 -3.78 -28.06 -6.71
N GLN A 23 -3.04 -29.10 -6.34
CA GLN A 23 -2.19 -29.87 -7.26
C GLN A 23 -2.90 -30.34 -8.55
N PRO A 24 -4.14 -30.90 -8.51
CA PRO A 24 -4.86 -31.27 -9.73
C PRO A 24 -5.16 -30.09 -10.66
N ILE A 25 -5.35 -28.89 -10.11
CA ILE A 25 -5.55 -27.66 -10.89
C ILE A 25 -4.26 -27.28 -11.62
N VAL A 26 -3.11 -27.38 -10.94
CA VAL A 26 -1.78 -27.15 -11.54
C VAL A 26 -1.52 -28.14 -12.67
N GLU A 27 -1.86 -29.41 -12.49
CA GLU A 27 -1.78 -30.43 -13.53
C GLU A 27 -2.68 -30.11 -14.73
N ALA A 28 -3.90 -29.64 -14.49
CA ALA A 28 -4.81 -29.19 -15.55
C ALA A 28 -4.27 -27.97 -16.31
N ILE A 29 -3.63 -27.02 -15.63
CA ILE A 29 -2.94 -25.88 -16.27
C ILE A 29 -1.78 -26.40 -17.14
N ASN A 30 -0.95 -27.29 -16.60
CA ASN A 30 0.18 -27.89 -17.29
C ASN A 30 -0.26 -28.66 -18.54
N ALA A 31 -1.39 -29.35 -18.49
CA ALA A 31 -1.95 -30.08 -19.63
C ALA A 31 -2.34 -29.17 -20.82
N GLN A 32 -2.55 -27.88 -20.60
CA GLN A 32 -2.82 -26.90 -21.66
C GLN A 32 -1.54 -26.36 -22.32
N ALA A 33 -0.35 -26.64 -21.79
CA ALA A 33 0.88 -26.00 -22.27
C ALA A 33 1.11 -26.20 -23.78
N ALA A 34 1.01 -27.44 -24.26
CA ALA A 34 1.25 -27.75 -25.67
C ALA A 34 0.27 -27.06 -26.63
N SER A 35 -1.00 -26.91 -26.24
CA SER A 35 -2.01 -26.26 -27.09
C SER A 35 -1.78 -24.75 -27.17
N VAL A 36 -1.39 -24.13 -26.05
CA VAL A 36 -1.16 -22.68 -25.96
C VAL A 36 0.18 -22.27 -26.59
N GLU A 37 1.23 -23.09 -26.44
CA GLU A 37 2.55 -22.83 -27.05
C GLU A 37 2.50 -22.84 -28.59
N GLY A 38 1.57 -23.61 -29.18
CA GLY A 38 1.36 -23.69 -30.62
C GLY A 38 0.61 -22.51 -31.24
N LEU A 39 0.06 -21.60 -30.43
CA LEU A 39 -0.66 -20.43 -30.91
C LEU A 39 0.32 -19.32 -31.32
N ASP A 40 0.02 -18.60 -32.39
CA ASP A 40 0.62 -17.29 -32.63
C ASP A 40 0.07 -16.25 -31.63
N ASP A 41 0.63 -15.05 -31.67
CA ASP A 41 0.25 -13.99 -30.75
C ASP A 41 -1.20 -13.52 -30.89
N GLU A 42 -1.73 -13.46 -32.12
CA GLU A 42 -3.11 -13.03 -32.37
C GLU A 42 -4.11 -14.04 -31.82
N ALA A 43 -3.89 -15.34 -32.08
CA ALA A 43 -4.73 -16.41 -31.55
C ALA A 43 -4.64 -16.51 -30.02
N LEU A 44 -3.47 -16.25 -29.44
CA LEU A 44 -3.30 -16.23 -27.99
C LEU A 44 -4.04 -15.06 -27.34
N ALA A 45 -3.94 -13.85 -27.91
CA ALA A 45 -4.65 -12.67 -27.43
C ALA A 45 -6.18 -12.81 -27.58
N ALA A 46 -6.65 -13.46 -28.67
CA ALA A 46 -8.06 -13.71 -28.92
C ALA A 46 -8.73 -14.58 -27.84
N LYS A 47 -7.96 -15.35 -27.05
CA LYS A 47 -8.48 -16.12 -25.91
C LYS A 47 -9.19 -15.28 -24.87
N THR A 48 -8.80 -14.02 -24.69
CA THR A 48 -9.50 -13.11 -23.77
C THR A 48 -10.95 -12.88 -24.20
N THR A 49 -11.20 -12.68 -25.49
CA THR A 49 -12.56 -12.49 -26.03
C THR A 49 -13.38 -13.77 -25.91
N GLU A 50 -12.77 -14.92 -26.20
CA GLU A 50 -13.37 -16.26 -26.00
C GLU A 50 -13.82 -16.45 -24.54
N PHE A 51 -12.94 -16.18 -23.58
CA PHE A 51 -13.25 -16.31 -22.16
C PHE A 51 -14.33 -15.33 -21.67
N ARG A 52 -14.31 -14.08 -22.14
CA ARG A 52 -15.37 -13.10 -21.85
C ARG A 52 -16.73 -13.55 -22.40
N GLY A 53 -16.74 -14.15 -23.59
CA GLY A 53 -17.95 -14.77 -24.16
C GLY A 53 -18.48 -15.91 -23.29
N GLU A 54 -17.61 -16.83 -22.88
CA GLU A 54 -17.98 -17.95 -21.99
C GLU A 54 -18.54 -17.46 -20.63
N LEU A 55 -17.98 -16.39 -20.05
CA LEU A 55 -18.52 -15.77 -18.83
C LEU A 55 -19.92 -15.17 -19.05
N ALA A 56 -20.16 -14.54 -20.21
CA ALA A 56 -21.48 -14.01 -20.56
C ALA A 56 -22.52 -15.13 -20.75
N GLU A 57 -22.09 -16.32 -21.16
CA GLU A 57 -22.91 -17.54 -21.26
C GLU A 57 -23.13 -18.26 -19.91
N GLY A 58 -22.57 -17.73 -18.81
CA GLY A 58 -22.80 -18.22 -17.45
C GLY A 58 -21.71 -19.14 -16.89
N LYS A 59 -20.57 -19.29 -17.56
CA LYS A 59 -19.39 -19.93 -16.94
C LYS A 59 -18.89 -19.10 -15.76
N THR A 60 -18.27 -19.77 -14.80
CA THR A 60 -17.62 -19.13 -13.66
C THR A 60 -16.14 -18.89 -13.93
N LEU A 61 -15.50 -18.02 -13.14
CA LEU A 61 -14.05 -17.85 -13.20
C LEU A 61 -13.30 -19.15 -12.87
N ASP A 62 -13.82 -19.95 -11.95
CA ASP A 62 -13.23 -21.25 -11.58
C ASP A 62 -13.23 -22.24 -12.75
N ASP A 63 -14.30 -22.24 -13.57
CA ASP A 63 -14.38 -23.07 -14.79
C ASP A 63 -13.28 -22.70 -15.80
N LEU A 64 -12.92 -21.42 -15.86
CA LEU A 64 -11.94 -20.90 -16.81
C LEU A 64 -10.51 -20.96 -16.28
N LEU A 65 -10.32 -21.09 -14.96
CA LEU A 65 -9.03 -20.93 -14.29
C LEU A 65 -7.89 -21.71 -14.98
N PRO A 66 -8.02 -23.02 -15.28
CA PRO A 66 -6.90 -23.76 -15.87
C PRO A 66 -6.47 -23.21 -17.23
N ARG A 67 -7.44 -22.85 -18.09
CA ARG A 67 -7.21 -22.31 -19.44
C ARG A 67 -6.68 -20.88 -19.37
N ALA A 68 -7.27 -20.03 -18.54
CA ALA A 68 -6.86 -18.64 -18.37
C ALA A 68 -5.44 -18.54 -17.77
N PHE A 69 -5.11 -19.38 -16.79
CA PHE A 69 -3.76 -19.43 -16.23
C PHE A 69 -2.74 -19.93 -17.24
N ALA A 70 -3.08 -20.92 -18.07
CA ALA A 70 -2.18 -21.39 -19.13
C ALA A 70 -1.88 -20.29 -20.17
N VAL A 71 -2.92 -19.56 -20.62
CA VAL A 71 -2.79 -18.41 -21.53
C VAL A 71 -1.93 -17.31 -20.91
N CYS A 72 -2.22 -16.93 -19.66
CA CYS A 72 -1.46 -15.90 -18.95
C CYS A 72 0.00 -16.32 -18.71
N ARG A 73 0.24 -17.59 -18.37
CA ARG A 73 1.58 -18.16 -18.18
C ARG A 73 2.42 -18.10 -19.47
N GLU A 74 1.83 -18.45 -20.61
CA GLU A 74 2.49 -18.33 -21.91
C GLU A 74 2.76 -16.87 -22.26
N ALA A 75 1.78 -15.99 -22.07
CA ALA A 75 1.93 -14.56 -22.31
C ALA A 75 3.03 -13.94 -21.44
N ALA A 76 3.17 -14.36 -20.18
CA ALA A 76 4.26 -13.94 -19.30
C ALA A 76 5.62 -14.42 -19.83
N ASP A 77 5.76 -15.68 -20.23
CA ASP A 77 7.02 -16.20 -20.81
C ASP A 77 7.40 -15.43 -22.08
N ARG A 78 6.44 -15.18 -22.98
CA ARG A 78 6.66 -14.40 -24.21
C ARG A 78 7.06 -12.96 -23.91
N ARG A 79 6.23 -12.23 -23.16
CA ARG A 79 6.32 -10.77 -23.03
C ARG A 79 7.34 -10.30 -22.00
N LEU A 80 7.58 -11.09 -20.95
CA LEU A 80 8.54 -10.75 -19.89
C LEU A 80 9.87 -11.50 -20.02
N GLY A 81 9.90 -12.58 -20.80
CA GLY A 81 11.07 -13.42 -21.03
C GLY A 81 11.56 -13.35 -22.47
N MET A 82 10.90 -14.06 -23.38
CA MET A 82 11.42 -14.31 -24.74
C MET A 82 11.65 -13.04 -25.54
N LEU A 83 10.77 -12.05 -25.47
CA LEU A 83 10.95 -10.79 -26.20
C LEU A 83 12.12 -9.94 -25.68
N ASN A 84 12.76 -10.32 -24.57
CA ASN A 84 14.02 -9.71 -24.15
C ASN A 84 15.16 -9.94 -25.14
N VAL A 85 15.03 -10.89 -26.09
CA VAL A 85 15.97 -11.00 -27.23
C VAL A 85 16.00 -9.74 -28.10
N LEU A 86 14.94 -8.93 -28.06
CA LEU A 86 14.83 -7.67 -28.80
C LEU A 86 15.51 -6.52 -28.08
N ASN A 87 15.60 -6.57 -26.74
CA ASN A 87 16.19 -5.50 -25.95
C ASN A 87 17.74 -5.58 -25.98
N PRO A 88 18.42 -4.53 -26.47
CA PRO A 88 19.89 -4.51 -26.57
C PRO A 88 20.60 -4.62 -25.22
N ASP A 89 19.97 -4.20 -24.11
CA ASP A 89 20.56 -4.21 -22.77
C ASP A 89 20.86 -5.64 -22.28
N PHE A 90 20.13 -6.64 -22.79
CA PHE A 90 20.38 -8.04 -22.45
C PHE A 90 21.43 -8.72 -23.34
N GLY A 91 21.92 -8.04 -24.38
CA GLY A 91 23.05 -8.50 -25.19
C GLY A 91 22.81 -9.81 -25.95
N PHE A 92 21.57 -10.09 -26.37
CA PHE A 92 21.27 -11.31 -27.13
C PHE A 92 21.82 -11.26 -28.57
N ASP A 93 22.51 -12.32 -28.97
CA ASP A 93 23.01 -12.50 -30.34
C ASP A 93 21.91 -13.07 -31.25
N LEU A 94 21.33 -12.20 -32.11
CA LEU A 94 20.32 -12.57 -33.09
C LEU A 94 20.80 -13.60 -34.13
N SER A 95 22.12 -13.82 -34.27
CA SER A 95 22.66 -14.82 -35.18
C SER A 95 22.33 -16.26 -34.79
N LEU A 96 21.93 -16.48 -33.54
CA LEU A 96 21.52 -17.78 -33.01
C LEU A 96 20.10 -18.19 -33.46
N LEU A 97 19.30 -17.25 -33.93
CA LEU A 97 17.94 -17.47 -34.45
C LEU A 97 17.97 -18.07 -35.86
N SER A 98 16.90 -18.76 -36.25
CA SER A 98 16.73 -19.14 -37.66
C SER A 98 16.65 -17.89 -38.56
N PRO A 99 16.94 -18.00 -39.87
CA PRO A 99 16.87 -16.84 -40.77
C PRO A 99 15.50 -16.13 -40.76
N ALA A 100 14.40 -16.88 -40.65
CA ALA A 100 13.06 -16.32 -40.57
C ALA A 100 12.83 -15.56 -39.25
N SER A 101 13.15 -16.18 -38.11
CA SER A 101 13.03 -15.55 -36.79
C SER A 101 13.94 -14.34 -36.62
N ARG A 102 15.13 -14.37 -37.23
CA ARG A 102 16.06 -13.25 -37.25
C ARG A 102 15.48 -12.04 -37.98
N ALA A 103 14.91 -12.24 -39.17
CA ALA A 103 14.27 -11.17 -39.93
C ALA A 103 13.11 -10.52 -39.14
N LEU A 104 12.30 -11.34 -38.45
CA LEU A 104 11.23 -10.84 -37.57
C LEU A 104 11.79 -10.03 -36.39
N ALA A 105 12.87 -10.49 -35.76
CA ALA A 105 13.49 -9.78 -34.64
C ALA A 105 14.11 -8.45 -35.07
N GLU A 106 14.73 -8.39 -36.24
CA GLU A 106 15.33 -7.17 -36.80
C GLU A 106 14.24 -6.14 -37.14
N ASP A 107 13.15 -6.55 -37.79
CA ASP A 107 11.98 -5.70 -38.03
C ASP A 107 11.35 -5.19 -36.72
N ALA A 108 11.17 -6.06 -35.73
CA ALA A 108 10.63 -5.68 -34.44
C ALA A 108 11.54 -4.69 -33.68
N ARG A 109 12.88 -4.85 -33.76
CA ARG A 109 13.82 -3.89 -33.18
C ARG A 109 13.71 -2.52 -33.86
N ALA A 110 13.53 -2.47 -35.18
CA ALA A 110 13.31 -1.22 -35.90
C ALA A 110 12.02 -0.53 -35.41
N LYS A 111 10.90 -1.28 -35.30
CA LYS A 111 9.64 -0.76 -34.76
C LYS A 111 9.76 -0.24 -33.33
N LEU A 112 10.46 -0.95 -32.45
CA LEU A 112 10.70 -0.50 -31.09
C LEU A 112 11.54 0.79 -31.04
N ALA A 113 12.52 0.94 -31.94
CA ALA A 113 13.29 2.18 -32.07
C ALA A 113 12.43 3.37 -32.54
N GLU A 114 11.31 3.10 -33.22
CA GLU A 114 10.29 4.08 -33.60
C GLU A 114 9.21 4.29 -32.49
N ASN A 115 9.44 3.78 -31.27
CA ASN A 115 8.53 3.85 -30.13
C ASN A 115 7.17 3.14 -30.33
N VAL A 116 7.12 2.13 -31.21
CA VAL A 116 5.94 1.24 -31.28
C VAL A 116 5.77 0.52 -29.94
N GLU A 117 4.55 0.48 -29.43
CA GLU A 117 4.26 -0.12 -28.13
C GLU A 117 4.55 -1.63 -28.14
N HIS A 118 5.38 -2.09 -27.20
CA HIS A 118 5.87 -3.47 -27.12
C HIS A 118 4.79 -4.56 -27.17
N HIS A 119 3.61 -4.28 -26.63
CA HIS A 119 2.50 -5.25 -26.60
C HIS A 119 1.79 -5.42 -27.95
N THR A 120 2.04 -4.54 -28.92
CA THR A 120 1.44 -4.59 -30.27
C THR A 120 2.25 -5.44 -31.25
N LEU A 121 3.46 -5.85 -30.87
CA LEU A 121 4.30 -6.71 -31.70
C LEU A 121 3.73 -8.13 -31.73
N ASN A 122 3.50 -8.67 -32.92
CA ASN A 122 2.97 -10.02 -33.13
C ASN A 122 4.00 -10.93 -33.78
N PHE A 123 4.15 -12.13 -33.24
CA PHE A 123 5.05 -13.16 -33.75
C PHE A 123 4.31 -14.50 -33.94
N PRO A 124 4.72 -15.30 -34.94
CA PRO A 124 4.25 -16.66 -35.10
C PRO A 124 4.83 -17.56 -33.99
N ALA A 125 4.14 -18.67 -33.70
CA ALA A 125 4.60 -19.67 -32.72
C ALA A 125 6.03 -20.18 -32.98
N SER A 126 6.45 -20.25 -34.25
CA SER A 126 7.79 -20.68 -34.66
C SER A 126 8.91 -19.78 -34.13
N PHE A 127 8.66 -18.48 -33.97
CA PHE A 127 9.63 -17.54 -33.39
C PHE A 127 9.96 -17.92 -31.94
N TYR A 128 8.92 -18.20 -31.15
CA TYR A 128 9.06 -18.61 -29.76
C TYR A 128 9.66 -20.01 -29.63
N ALA A 129 9.33 -20.93 -30.54
CA ALA A 129 9.96 -22.25 -30.59
C ALA A 129 11.47 -22.16 -30.80
N ASP A 130 11.95 -21.23 -31.64
CA ASP A 130 13.38 -20.97 -31.81
C ASP A 130 14.06 -20.48 -30.53
N ILE A 131 13.40 -19.57 -29.79
CA ILE A 131 13.93 -19.07 -28.52
C ILE A 131 13.96 -20.19 -27.47
N ARG A 132 12.92 -21.03 -27.39
CA ARG A 132 12.91 -22.21 -26.50
C ARG A 132 14.03 -23.20 -26.84
N ARG A 133 14.35 -23.38 -28.13
CA ARG A 133 15.47 -24.22 -28.55
C ARG A 133 16.82 -23.71 -28.03
N ILE A 134 17.01 -22.39 -27.99
CA ILE A 134 18.25 -21.75 -27.50
C ILE A 134 18.26 -21.70 -25.96
N HIS A 135 17.11 -21.40 -25.35
CA HIS A 135 16.91 -21.28 -23.92
C HIS A 135 15.80 -22.23 -23.46
N PRO A 136 16.10 -23.52 -23.23
CA PRO A 136 15.08 -24.52 -22.88
C PRO A 136 14.51 -24.31 -21.47
N GLU A 137 15.36 -23.87 -20.53
CA GLU A 137 15.00 -23.66 -19.13
C GLU A 137 14.35 -22.28 -18.90
N SER A 138 13.39 -22.22 -17.97
CA SER A 138 12.81 -20.94 -17.54
C SER A 138 13.81 -20.15 -16.69
N ARG A 139 14.62 -19.33 -17.35
CA ARG A 139 15.64 -18.48 -16.74
C ARG A 139 15.64 -17.08 -17.35
N PHE A 140 15.45 -16.09 -16.48
CA PHE A 140 15.58 -14.67 -16.83
C PHE A 140 17.02 -14.37 -17.33
N PRO A 141 17.20 -13.52 -18.36
CA PRO A 141 16.20 -12.66 -18.99
C PRO A 141 15.38 -13.31 -20.10
N PHE A 142 15.85 -14.37 -20.76
CA PHE A 142 15.24 -14.81 -22.03
C PHE A 142 14.07 -15.80 -21.90
N ARG A 143 13.80 -16.28 -20.70
CA ARG A 143 12.62 -17.08 -20.38
C ARG A 143 12.11 -16.67 -19.02
N TYR A 144 10.80 -16.50 -18.89
CA TYR A 144 10.16 -16.15 -17.63
C TYR A 144 8.82 -16.86 -17.47
N ARG A 145 8.78 -18.14 -17.84
CA ARG A 145 7.63 -19.03 -17.62
C ARG A 145 7.40 -19.22 -16.13
N PRO A 146 6.21 -18.87 -15.60
CA PRO A 146 5.91 -19.12 -14.21
C PRO A 146 6.10 -20.60 -13.82
N PHE A 147 6.70 -20.87 -12.66
CA PHE A 147 6.91 -22.21 -12.09
C PHE A 147 5.63 -22.76 -11.46
N ASP A 148 5.62 -24.06 -11.17
CA ASP A 148 4.44 -24.72 -10.60
C ASP A 148 4.10 -24.18 -9.21
N VAL A 149 5.12 -23.83 -8.39
CA VAL A 149 4.89 -23.15 -7.10
C VAL A 149 4.24 -21.78 -7.27
N GLN A 150 4.54 -21.08 -8.38
CA GLN A 150 3.92 -19.81 -8.71
C GLN A 150 2.47 -19.99 -9.18
N LEU A 151 2.16 -21.08 -9.89
CA LEU A 151 0.78 -21.45 -10.21
C LEU A 151 -0.02 -21.72 -8.94
N ILE A 152 0.54 -22.45 -7.96
CA ILE A 152 -0.10 -22.67 -6.66
C ILE A 152 -0.38 -21.34 -5.97
N GLY A 153 0.61 -20.44 -5.91
CA GLY A 153 0.44 -19.09 -5.37
C GLY A 153 -0.68 -18.32 -6.07
N GLY A 154 -0.75 -18.37 -7.39
CA GLY A 154 -1.81 -17.72 -8.17
C GLY A 154 -3.21 -18.26 -7.85
N VAL A 155 -3.36 -19.57 -7.67
CA VAL A 155 -4.64 -20.18 -7.25
C VAL A 155 -5.03 -19.73 -5.85
N VAL A 156 -4.08 -19.72 -4.90
CA VAL A 156 -4.32 -19.25 -3.53
C VAL A 156 -4.82 -17.80 -3.53
N LEU A 157 -4.19 -16.93 -4.32
CA LEU A 157 -4.63 -15.53 -4.47
C LEU A 157 -6.03 -15.45 -5.09
N HIS A 158 -6.32 -16.24 -6.13
CA HIS A 158 -7.64 -16.27 -6.75
C HIS A 158 -8.75 -16.65 -5.75
N GLU A 159 -8.46 -17.55 -4.81
CA GLU A 159 -9.40 -18.02 -3.78
C GLU A 159 -9.60 -17.03 -2.61
N GLY A 160 -8.99 -15.85 -2.65
CA GLY A 160 -9.14 -14.85 -1.60
C GLY A 160 -8.34 -15.18 -0.34
N LYS A 161 -7.12 -15.69 -0.51
CA LYS A 161 -6.22 -16.07 0.59
C LYS A 161 -4.89 -15.32 0.49
N VAL A 162 -4.05 -15.49 1.51
CA VAL A 162 -2.68 -14.98 1.50
C VAL A 162 -1.70 -16.05 1.06
N ALA A 163 -0.96 -15.79 -0.01
CA ALA A 163 0.12 -16.64 -0.47
C ALA A 163 1.45 -16.19 0.16
N GLU A 164 1.96 -16.95 1.13
CA GLU A 164 3.32 -16.73 1.63
C GLU A 164 4.32 -17.40 0.70
N MET A 165 5.09 -16.58 -0.01
CA MET A 165 6.14 -17.00 -0.94
C MET A 165 7.43 -16.29 -0.58
N LYS A 166 8.50 -17.05 -0.31
CA LYS A 166 9.78 -16.48 0.10
C LYS A 166 10.30 -15.47 -0.93
N THR A 167 11.02 -14.45 -0.46
CA THR A 167 11.61 -13.42 -1.32
C THR A 167 12.47 -14.07 -2.42
N GLY A 168 12.23 -13.65 -3.67
CA GLY A 168 12.88 -14.22 -4.85
C GLY A 168 12.06 -15.31 -5.57
N GLU A 169 10.98 -15.82 -4.99
CA GLU A 169 10.07 -16.77 -5.67
C GLU A 169 9.19 -16.10 -6.74
N GLY A 170 9.29 -14.78 -6.96
CA GLY A 170 8.61 -14.06 -8.03
C GLY A 170 7.15 -13.66 -7.74
N LYS A 171 6.88 -13.10 -6.55
CA LYS A 171 5.55 -12.61 -6.13
C LYS A 171 4.88 -11.73 -7.20
N THR A 172 5.61 -10.78 -7.78
CA THR A 172 5.06 -9.87 -8.82
C THR A 172 4.55 -10.63 -10.07
N VAL A 173 5.25 -11.66 -10.55
CA VAL A 173 4.77 -12.44 -11.70
C VAL A 173 3.61 -13.36 -11.31
N VAL A 174 3.59 -13.86 -10.07
CA VAL A 174 2.49 -14.70 -9.55
C VAL A 174 1.17 -13.95 -9.61
N ALA A 175 1.16 -12.67 -9.23
CA ALA A 175 -0.05 -11.84 -9.25
C ALA A 175 -0.68 -11.71 -10.65
N THR A 176 0.10 -11.85 -11.74
CA THR A 176 -0.45 -11.74 -13.10
C THR A 176 -1.54 -12.75 -13.41
N LEU A 177 -1.43 -13.97 -12.86
CA LEU A 177 -2.35 -15.07 -13.11
C LEU A 177 -3.76 -14.78 -12.55
N PRO A 178 -3.95 -14.54 -11.23
CA PRO A 178 -5.25 -14.18 -10.68
C PRO A 178 -5.73 -12.80 -11.14
N VAL A 179 -4.83 -11.83 -11.42
CA VAL A 179 -5.24 -10.54 -11.97
C VAL A 179 -5.91 -10.74 -13.32
N TYR A 180 -5.24 -11.44 -14.25
CA TYR A 180 -5.79 -11.71 -15.59
C TYR A 180 -7.15 -12.40 -15.49
N LEU A 181 -7.23 -13.50 -14.75
CA LEU A 181 -8.47 -14.26 -14.59
C LEU A 181 -9.62 -13.40 -14.06
N ASN A 182 -9.42 -12.67 -12.96
CA ASN A 182 -10.50 -11.89 -12.35
C ASN A 182 -10.88 -10.64 -13.18
N ALA A 183 -9.92 -10.07 -13.92
CA ALA A 183 -10.15 -8.95 -14.83
C ALA A 183 -11.04 -9.32 -16.03
N LEU A 184 -11.14 -10.60 -16.40
CA LEU A 184 -12.07 -11.07 -17.44
C LEU A 184 -13.53 -10.72 -17.13
N SER A 185 -13.90 -10.55 -15.86
CA SER A 185 -15.24 -10.14 -15.46
C SER A 185 -15.61 -8.70 -15.83
N GLY A 186 -14.64 -7.84 -16.20
CA GLY A 186 -14.84 -6.42 -16.48
C GLY A 186 -15.19 -5.56 -15.25
N LYS A 187 -15.22 -6.14 -14.05
CA LYS A 187 -15.55 -5.46 -12.79
C LYS A 187 -14.35 -4.79 -12.12
N GLY A 188 -13.14 -5.05 -12.64
CA GLY A 188 -11.92 -4.48 -12.12
C GLY A 188 -11.15 -5.31 -11.11
N VAL A 189 -9.83 -5.11 -11.11
CA VAL A 189 -8.90 -5.63 -10.12
C VAL A 189 -7.98 -4.53 -9.66
N HIS A 190 -7.89 -4.31 -8.35
CA HIS A 190 -6.91 -3.41 -7.75
C HIS A 190 -5.69 -4.20 -7.28
N VAL A 191 -4.50 -3.78 -7.71
CA VAL A 191 -3.23 -4.32 -7.23
C VAL A 191 -2.58 -3.26 -6.36
N VAL A 192 -2.45 -3.55 -5.08
CA VAL A 192 -1.99 -2.61 -4.06
C VAL A 192 -0.53 -2.88 -3.76
N THR A 193 0.29 -1.84 -3.81
CA THR A 193 1.72 -1.87 -3.47
C THR A 193 2.03 -0.87 -2.35
N VAL A 194 3.21 -0.99 -1.74
CA VAL A 194 3.61 -0.13 -0.61
C VAL A 194 3.97 1.30 -1.01
N ASN A 195 4.31 1.57 -2.28
CA ASN A 195 4.65 2.92 -2.73
C ASN A 195 4.43 3.14 -4.24
N ASP A 196 4.37 4.41 -4.64
CA ASP A 196 4.10 4.83 -6.02
C ASP A 196 5.15 4.33 -7.03
N TYR A 197 6.41 4.17 -6.62
CA TYR A 197 7.46 3.66 -7.49
C TYR A 197 7.18 2.21 -7.90
N LEU A 198 6.84 1.35 -6.92
CA LEU A 198 6.49 -0.04 -7.18
C LEU A 198 5.19 -0.14 -7.99
N ALA A 199 4.18 0.68 -7.65
CA ALA A 199 2.94 0.75 -8.42
C ALA A 199 3.20 1.04 -9.91
N ARG A 200 4.03 2.05 -10.23
CA ARG A 200 4.40 2.39 -11.61
C ARG A 200 5.20 1.27 -12.28
N ARG A 201 6.28 0.83 -11.63
CA ARG A 201 7.18 -0.22 -12.16
C ARG A 201 6.40 -1.48 -12.50
N ASP A 202 5.54 -1.93 -11.60
CA ASP A 202 4.82 -3.20 -11.76
C ASP A 202 3.68 -3.06 -12.78
N ALA A 203 2.99 -1.93 -12.81
CA ALA A 203 2.02 -1.64 -13.85
C ALA A 203 2.66 -1.58 -15.25
N GLU A 204 3.84 -0.98 -15.39
CA GLU A 204 4.58 -0.91 -16.66
C GLU A 204 5.11 -2.29 -17.08
N THR A 205 5.68 -3.04 -16.12
CA THR A 205 6.31 -4.32 -16.42
C THR A 205 5.26 -5.40 -16.65
N MET A 206 4.37 -5.64 -15.69
CA MET A 206 3.32 -6.66 -15.80
C MET A 206 2.22 -6.25 -16.78
N GLY A 207 2.01 -4.95 -16.98
CA GLY A 207 1.08 -4.43 -17.98
C GLY A 207 1.41 -4.84 -19.40
N LYS A 208 2.66 -5.20 -19.72
CA LYS A 208 3.02 -5.81 -21.01
C LYS A 208 2.25 -7.11 -21.27
N VAL A 209 1.97 -7.90 -20.23
CA VAL A 209 1.20 -9.14 -20.32
C VAL A 209 -0.28 -8.83 -20.50
N TYR A 210 -0.83 -7.95 -19.65
CA TYR A 210 -2.26 -7.62 -19.68
C TYR A 210 -2.67 -6.94 -20.98
N LYS A 211 -1.91 -5.94 -21.43
CA LYS A 211 -2.18 -5.22 -22.68
C LYS A 211 -2.05 -6.12 -23.90
N PHE A 212 -1.07 -7.02 -23.91
CA PHE A 212 -0.95 -8.03 -24.97
C PHE A 212 -2.18 -8.94 -25.02
N LEU A 213 -2.70 -9.35 -23.87
CA LEU A 213 -3.94 -10.12 -23.77
C LEU A 213 -5.21 -9.27 -23.93
N GLY A 214 -5.11 -8.01 -24.35
CA GLY A 214 -6.26 -7.14 -24.65
C GLY A 214 -6.95 -6.53 -23.43
N LEU A 215 -6.30 -6.53 -22.26
CA LEU A 215 -6.79 -5.85 -21.06
C LEU A 215 -6.21 -4.43 -20.93
N THR A 216 -6.98 -3.54 -20.33
CA THR A 216 -6.54 -2.18 -20.02
C THR A 216 -5.91 -2.08 -18.63
N VAL A 217 -4.91 -1.19 -18.48
CA VAL A 217 -4.14 -1.03 -17.23
C VAL A 217 -4.07 0.45 -16.86
N GLY A 218 -4.57 0.77 -15.67
CA GLY A 218 -4.52 2.10 -15.06
C GLY A 218 -3.56 2.15 -13.88
N ILE A 219 -3.11 3.37 -13.53
CA ILE A 219 -2.17 3.62 -12.43
C ILE A 219 -2.72 4.76 -11.59
N ILE A 220 -2.81 4.56 -10.28
CA ILE A 220 -3.20 5.56 -9.30
C ILE A 220 -2.00 5.86 -8.41
N VAL A 221 -1.55 7.11 -8.46
CA VAL A 221 -0.33 7.62 -7.83
C VAL A 221 -0.55 9.08 -7.48
N HIS A 222 0.32 9.62 -6.62
CA HIS A 222 0.23 11.00 -6.19
C HIS A 222 0.34 11.98 -7.38
N GLY A 223 -0.43 13.07 -7.31
CA GLY A 223 -0.40 14.16 -8.29
C GLY A 223 -1.28 13.99 -9.54
N LEU A 224 -2.04 12.89 -9.65
CA LEU A 224 -3.02 12.72 -10.74
C LEU A 224 -4.25 13.61 -10.54
N THR A 225 -4.78 14.13 -11.66
CA THR A 225 -6.08 14.82 -11.70
C THR A 225 -7.24 13.84 -11.54
N GLU A 226 -8.42 14.33 -11.17
CA GLU A 226 -9.63 13.50 -11.06
C GLU A 226 -10.00 12.80 -12.37
N GLU A 227 -9.85 13.48 -13.51
CA GLU A 227 -10.07 12.89 -14.84
C GLU A 227 -9.11 11.71 -15.11
N GLN A 228 -7.82 11.88 -14.78
CA GLN A 228 -6.82 10.82 -14.93
C GLN A 228 -7.11 9.63 -14.00
N ARG A 229 -7.62 9.90 -12.79
CA ARG A 229 -8.06 8.86 -11.85
C ARG A 229 -9.26 8.10 -12.39
N LYS A 230 -10.29 8.79 -12.90
CA LYS A 230 -11.46 8.16 -13.54
C LYS A 230 -11.07 7.21 -14.66
N VAL A 231 -10.16 7.64 -15.55
CA VAL A 231 -9.63 6.79 -16.63
C VAL A 231 -8.90 5.57 -16.06
N SER A 232 -8.09 5.75 -15.02
CA SER A 232 -7.30 4.67 -14.41
C SER A 232 -8.15 3.65 -13.64
N TYR A 233 -9.18 4.09 -12.92
CA TYR A 233 -10.15 3.19 -12.27
C TYR A 233 -11.09 2.52 -13.28
N GLY A 234 -11.32 3.15 -14.44
CA GLY A 234 -12.08 2.56 -15.54
C GLY A 234 -11.37 1.40 -16.26
N SER A 235 -10.07 1.20 -16.03
CA SER A 235 -9.29 0.12 -16.64
C SER A 235 -9.66 -1.26 -16.07
N ASP A 236 -9.33 -2.36 -16.74
CA ASP A 236 -9.56 -3.73 -16.24
C ASP A 236 -8.72 -4.04 -15.00
N VAL A 237 -7.50 -3.49 -14.97
CA VAL A 237 -6.53 -3.61 -13.87
C VAL A 237 -6.07 -2.22 -13.45
N THR A 238 -6.04 -1.95 -12.15
CA THR A 238 -5.58 -0.67 -11.60
C THR A 238 -4.51 -0.93 -10.54
N TYR A 239 -3.30 -0.42 -10.75
CA TYR A 239 -2.24 -0.44 -9.73
C TYR A 239 -2.29 0.84 -8.91
N GLY A 240 -1.95 0.75 -7.63
CA GLY A 240 -1.82 1.93 -6.77
C GLY A 240 -1.33 1.59 -5.38
N THR A 241 -1.36 2.58 -4.50
CA THR A 241 -1.05 2.40 -3.09
C THR A 241 -2.33 2.35 -2.25
N ASN A 242 -2.23 1.72 -1.08
CA ASN A 242 -3.28 1.71 -0.08
C ASN A 242 -3.77 3.13 0.28
N ASN A 243 -2.84 4.08 0.43
CA ASN A 243 -3.14 5.48 0.72
C ASN A 243 -3.98 6.12 -0.39
N GLU A 244 -3.55 6.00 -1.65
CA GLU A 244 -4.28 6.62 -2.76
C GLU A 244 -5.68 6.01 -2.94
N PHE A 245 -5.81 4.68 -2.86
CA PHE A 245 -7.12 4.02 -2.91
C PHE A 245 -8.04 4.45 -1.76
N GLY A 246 -7.49 4.58 -0.55
CA GLY A 246 -8.28 4.97 0.61
C GLY A 246 -8.68 6.44 0.58
N PHE A 247 -7.80 7.35 0.17
CA PHE A 247 -8.15 8.77 0.03
C PHE A 247 -9.12 9.04 -1.12
N ASP A 248 -9.01 8.31 -2.23
CA ASP A 248 -10.02 8.38 -3.30
C ASP A 248 -11.38 7.88 -2.83
N TYR A 249 -11.42 6.79 -2.05
CA TYR A 249 -12.67 6.32 -1.44
C TYR A 249 -13.27 7.39 -0.50
N LEU A 250 -12.47 8.04 0.34
CA LEU A 250 -12.96 9.10 1.22
C LEU A 250 -13.46 10.31 0.42
N ARG A 251 -12.74 10.72 -0.64
CA ARG A 251 -13.15 11.81 -1.53
C ARG A 251 -14.47 11.50 -2.25
N ASP A 252 -14.63 10.29 -2.76
CA ASP A 252 -15.87 9.86 -3.43
C ASP A 252 -17.08 9.89 -2.48
N ASN A 253 -16.89 9.59 -1.19
CA ASN A 253 -17.95 9.70 -0.18
C ASN A 253 -18.21 11.13 0.30
N MET A 254 -17.38 12.09 -0.12
CA MET A 254 -17.59 13.53 0.10
C MET A 254 -18.07 14.25 -1.18
N ALA A 255 -18.10 13.57 -2.32
CA ALA A 255 -18.55 14.14 -3.59
C ALA A 255 -20.05 14.50 -3.53
N HIS A 256 -20.42 15.62 -4.14
CA HIS A 256 -21.81 16.07 -4.19
C HIS A 256 -22.63 15.27 -5.21
N ASP A 257 -22.03 14.98 -6.36
CA ASP A 257 -22.66 14.25 -7.45
C ASP A 257 -21.90 12.96 -7.77
N PHE A 258 -22.63 11.91 -8.16
CA PHE A 258 -22.04 10.61 -8.53
C PHE A 258 -21.06 10.71 -9.71
N VAL A 259 -21.24 11.71 -10.59
CA VAL A 259 -20.35 11.94 -11.74
C VAL A 259 -18.96 12.39 -11.32
N ASP A 260 -18.81 12.92 -10.10
CA ASP A 260 -17.55 13.41 -9.57
C ASP A 260 -16.70 12.28 -8.98
N CYS A 261 -17.33 11.17 -8.58
CA CYS A 261 -16.65 9.99 -8.07
C CYS A 261 -15.63 9.42 -9.07
N VAL A 262 -14.44 9.08 -8.58
CA VAL A 262 -13.37 8.54 -9.42
C VAL A 262 -13.31 7.02 -9.40
N GLN A 263 -13.70 6.38 -8.29
CA GLN A 263 -13.70 4.92 -8.17
C GLN A 263 -14.97 4.30 -8.75
N ARG A 264 -14.86 2.99 -9.00
CA ARG A 264 -16.00 2.10 -9.26
C ARG A 264 -16.17 1.14 -8.09
N GLU A 265 -17.15 0.24 -8.22
CA GLU A 265 -17.41 -0.80 -7.23
C GLU A 265 -16.14 -1.62 -6.88
N LEU A 266 -15.88 -1.78 -5.58
CA LEU A 266 -14.71 -2.50 -5.05
C LEU A 266 -14.87 -4.02 -5.24
N ASN A 267 -14.33 -4.56 -6.33
CA ASN A 267 -14.52 -5.95 -6.72
C ASN A 267 -13.45 -6.90 -6.15
N PHE A 268 -12.21 -6.82 -6.62
CA PHE A 268 -11.12 -7.69 -6.17
C PHE A 268 -9.85 -6.88 -5.91
N ALA A 269 -9.24 -7.10 -4.74
CA ALA A 269 -7.92 -6.55 -4.40
C ALA A 269 -6.90 -7.65 -4.13
N ILE A 270 -5.69 -7.46 -4.69
CA ILE A 270 -4.49 -8.19 -4.31
C ILE A 270 -3.54 -7.20 -3.64
N VAL A 271 -3.20 -7.47 -2.38
CA VAL A 271 -2.27 -6.64 -1.61
C VAL A 271 -0.88 -7.27 -1.63
N ASP A 272 0.08 -6.60 -2.28
CA ASP A 272 1.50 -6.96 -2.18
C ASP A 272 2.09 -6.49 -0.85
N GLU A 273 2.99 -7.29 -0.29
CA GLU A 273 3.50 -7.16 1.08
C GLU A 273 2.37 -6.92 2.09
N VAL A 274 1.42 -7.87 2.12
CA VAL A 274 0.18 -7.78 2.90
C VAL A 274 0.39 -7.58 4.40
N ASP A 275 1.47 -8.10 4.96
CA ASP A 275 1.89 -7.86 6.35
C ASP A 275 2.23 -6.39 6.58
N SER A 276 3.03 -5.80 5.69
CA SER A 276 3.37 -4.37 5.75
C SER A 276 2.10 -3.48 5.70
N ILE A 277 1.17 -3.77 4.79
CA ILE A 277 0.01 -2.90 4.54
C ILE A 277 -1.14 -3.14 5.53
N LEU A 278 -1.51 -4.41 5.78
CA LEU A 278 -2.70 -4.75 6.57
C LEU A 278 -2.42 -4.93 8.06
N ILE A 279 -1.15 -5.00 8.46
CA ILE A 279 -0.75 -5.09 9.88
C ILE A 279 0.01 -3.83 10.28
N ASP A 280 1.17 -3.58 9.65
CA ASP A 280 2.06 -2.50 10.09
C ASP A 280 1.50 -1.10 9.82
N GLU A 281 0.99 -0.83 8.62
CA GLU A 281 0.43 0.48 8.26
C GLU A 281 -1.02 0.65 8.74
N ALA A 282 -1.71 -0.46 9.03
CA ALA A 282 -3.10 -0.45 9.50
C ALA A 282 -3.29 0.11 10.92
N ARG A 283 -2.20 0.54 11.59
CA ARG A 283 -2.22 1.17 12.91
C ARG A 283 -2.80 2.59 12.91
N THR A 284 -2.70 3.30 11.79
CA THR A 284 -3.16 4.69 11.68
C THR A 284 -4.31 4.79 10.66
N PRO A 285 -5.43 5.44 11.01
CA PRO A 285 -6.50 5.68 10.04
C PRO A 285 -6.10 6.72 9.00
N LEU A 286 -6.77 6.66 7.85
CA LEU A 286 -6.79 7.76 6.89
C LEU A 286 -7.78 8.81 7.36
N ILE A 287 -7.37 10.07 7.27
CA ILE A 287 -8.15 11.22 7.75
C ILE A 287 -8.05 12.33 6.72
N ILE A 288 -9.21 12.82 6.25
CA ILE A 288 -9.32 14.10 5.55
C ILE A 288 -9.74 15.13 6.59
N SER A 289 -8.91 16.13 6.81
CA SER A 289 -9.23 17.28 7.65
C SER A 289 -9.43 18.52 6.79
N GLY A 290 -10.34 19.39 7.21
CA GLY A 290 -10.56 20.69 6.58
C GLY A 290 -10.81 21.76 7.62
N PRO A 291 -10.71 23.04 7.23
CA PRO A 291 -11.08 24.13 8.12
C PRO A 291 -12.56 24.00 8.47
N ALA A 292 -12.90 24.15 9.74
CA ALA A 292 -14.28 24.34 10.14
C ALA A 292 -14.84 25.60 9.44
N GLU A 293 -16.06 25.51 8.89
CA GLU A 293 -16.77 26.66 8.32
C GLU A 293 -17.21 27.68 9.37
N GLU A 294 -17.03 27.37 10.66
CA GLU A 294 -17.38 28.26 11.76
C GLU A 294 -16.74 29.65 11.59
N SER A 295 -17.60 30.67 11.57
CA SER A 295 -17.14 32.04 11.57
C SER A 295 -16.42 32.32 12.90
N THR A 296 -15.14 32.69 12.81
CA THR A 296 -14.36 33.21 13.94
C THR A 296 -15.05 34.39 14.63
N ASP A 297 -15.98 35.07 13.97
CA ASP A 297 -16.75 36.16 14.55
C ASP A 297 -17.78 35.69 15.58
N LYS A 298 -18.26 34.44 15.52
CA LYS A 298 -19.16 33.90 16.55
C LYS A 298 -18.47 33.80 17.90
N TYR A 299 -17.22 33.34 17.94
CA TYR A 299 -16.41 33.33 19.17
C TYR A 299 -16.20 34.74 19.75
N ARG A 300 -16.00 35.76 18.89
CA ARG A 300 -15.89 37.15 19.34
C ARG A 300 -17.20 37.66 19.94
N LYS A 301 -18.31 37.49 19.23
CA LYS A 301 -19.64 37.89 19.68
C LYS A 301 -20.05 37.17 20.96
N ALA A 302 -19.81 35.86 21.05
CA ALA A 302 -20.08 35.08 22.26
C ALA A 302 -19.22 35.58 23.44
N ASN A 303 -17.93 35.88 23.22
CA ASN A 303 -17.08 36.49 24.24
C ASN A 303 -17.60 37.87 24.68
N ASP A 304 -18.10 38.69 23.76
CA ASP A 304 -18.64 40.02 24.11
C ASP A 304 -19.91 39.90 24.96
N VAL A 305 -20.81 38.96 24.62
CA VAL A 305 -22.04 38.68 25.38
C VAL A 305 -21.73 38.20 26.81
N VAL A 306 -20.80 37.26 26.94
CA VAL A 306 -20.47 36.65 28.24
C VAL A 306 -19.94 37.67 29.25
N ARG A 307 -19.34 38.79 28.80
CA ARG A 307 -18.87 39.87 29.68
C ARG A 307 -19.99 40.61 30.41
N PHE A 308 -21.23 40.50 29.95
CA PHE A 308 -22.41 41.08 30.62
C PHE A 308 -23.05 40.12 31.65
N LEU A 309 -22.64 38.85 31.67
CA LEU A 309 -23.19 37.84 32.56
C LEU A 309 -22.56 37.93 33.96
N GLN A 310 -23.37 37.68 35.00
CA GLN A 310 -22.97 37.78 36.41
C GLN A 310 -23.20 36.45 37.11
N LYS A 311 -22.23 36.02 37.94
CA LYS A 311 -22.31 34.79 38.73
C LYS A 311 -23.52 34.86 39.66
N GLU A 312 -24.24 33.75 39.82
CA GLU A 312 -25.45 33.58 40.65
C GLU A 312 -26.70 34.33 40.16
N THR A 313 -26.60 35.17 39.13
CA THR A 313 -27.76 35.81 38.47
C THR A 313 -28.00 35.21 37.09
N HIS A 314 -26.97 35.26 36.24
CA HIS A 314 -27.04 34.87 34.83
C HIS A 314 -26.44 33.49 34.56
N TYR A 315 -25.62 32.98 35.47
CA TYR A 315 -25.08 31.63 35.38
C TYR A 315 -24.75 31.06 36.77
N THR A 316 -24.70 29.75 36.85
CA THR A 316 -24.25 28.99 38.02
C THR A 316 -22.93 28.29 37.71
N LEU A 317 -22.08 28.15 38.73
CA LEU A 317 -20.81 27.42 38.64
C LEU A 317 -20.80 26.32 39.70
N ASP A 318 -20.67 25.08 39.26
CA ASP A 318 -20.25 23.99 40.13
C ASP A 318 -18.73 23.99 40.24
N GLU A 319 -18.20 24.41 41.39
CA GLU A 319 -16.75 24.52 41.63
C GLU A 319 -16.06 23.16 41.73
N LYS A 320 -16.78 22.08 42.05
CA LYS A 320 -16.20 20.72 42.10
C LYS A 320 -16.06 20.13 40.70
N GLU A 321 -17.12 20.24 39.90
CA GLU A 321 -17.16 19.67 38.55
C GLU A 321 -16.59 20.62 37.49
N LYS A 322 -16.22 21.86 37.88
CA LYS A 322 -15.84 22.97 36.98
C LYS A 322 -16.87 23.12 35.83
N HIS A 323 -18.15 22.93 36.15
CA HIS A 323 -19.26 22.99 35.19
C HIS A 323 -20.00 24.31 35.33
N VAL A 324 -20.26 24.98 34.20
CA VAL A 324 -20.96 26.27 34.17
C VAL A 324 -22.24 26.14 33.35
N ALA A 325 -23.35 26.59 33.90
CA ALA A 325 -24.65 26.55 33.25
C ALA A 325 -25.33 27.93 33.29
N LEU A 326 -25.96 28.33 32.19
CA LEU A 326 -26.78 29.54 32.14
C LEU A 326 -28.07 29.36 32.94
N THR A 327 -28.52 30.42 33.60
CA THR A 327 -29.87 30.52 34.18
C THR A 327 -30.86 31.03 33.13
N GLU A 328 -32.16 31.01 33.43
CA GLU A 328 -33.19 31.59 32.54
C GLU A 328 -32.90 33.09 32.24
N GLU A 329 -32.57 33.88 33.27
CA GLU A 329 -32.12 35.27 33.09
C GLU A 329 -30.86 35.38 32.20
N GLY A 330 -29.90 34.47 32.33
CA GLY A 330 -28.72 34.45 31.48
C GLY A 330 -29.03 34.19 30.01
N VAL A 331 -29.96 33.28 29.75
CA VAL A 331 -30.46 32.98 28.40
C VAL A 331 -31.09 34.23 27.79
N ASN A 332 -31.95 34.93 28.55
CA ASN A 332 -32.58 36.18 28.10
C ASN A 332 -31.56 37.26 27.72
N VAL A 333 -30.49 37.43 28.50
CA VAL A 333 -29.40 38.39 28.19
C VAL A 333 -28.66 37.99 26.93
N CYS A 334 -28.39 36.70 26.75
CA CYS A 334 -27.76 36.18 25.54
C CYS A 334 -28.64 36.40 24.30
N GLU A 335 -29.94 36.12 24.38
CA GLU A 335 -30.92 36.32 23.30
C GLU A 335 -30.99 37.79 22.87
N GLN A 336 -31.09 38.71 23.83
CA GLN A 336 -31.15 40.15 23.56
C GLN A 336 -29.89 40.67 22.86
N HIS A 337 -28.70 40.27 23.32
CA HIS A 337 -27.44 40.76 22.75
C HIS A 337 -27.06 40.08 21.43
N LEU A 338 -27.50 38.83 21.22
CA LEU A 338 -27.30 38.12 19.95
C LEU A 338 -28.40 38.42 18.93
N GLY A 339 -29.51 39.05 19.34
CA GLY A 339 -30.65 39.35 18.48
C GLY A 339 -31.43 38.08 18.09
N LEU A 340 -31.54 37.13 19.02
CA LEU A 340 -32.23 35.84 18.82
C LEU A 340 -33.57 35.85 19.57
N GLU A 341 -34.60 35.22 18.99
CA GLU A 341 -35.88 35.03 19.67
C GLU A 341 -35.86 33.89 20.69
N ASN A 342 -35.06 32.85 20.39
CA ASN A 342 -34.88 31.68 21.26
C ASN A 342 -33.48 31.08 21.03
N LEU A 343 -32.65 31.06 22.07
CA LEU A 343 -31.28 30.54 22.02
C LEU A 343 -31.26 29.02 21.75
N TYR A 344 -32.25 28.28 22.22
CA TYR A 344 -32.34 26.81 22.11
C TYR A 344 -33.18 26.34 20.91
N ALA A 345 -33.48 27.21 19.95
CA ALA A 345 -34.09 26.79 18.69
C ALA A 345 -33.12 25.92 17.87
N ASP A 346 -33.65 24.97 17.07
CA ASP A 346 -32.84 24.07 16.22
C ASP A 346 -31.92 24.82 15.25
N THR A 347 -32.27 26.06 14.88
CA THR A 347 -31.46 26.94 14.03
C THR A 347 -30.28 27.60 14.74
N ASN A 348 -30.24 27.55 16.08
CA ASN A 348 -29.29 28.29 16.93
C ASN A 348 -28.37 27.37 17.76
N VAL A 349 -28.33 26.07 17.48
CA VAL A 349 -27.49 25.09 18.20
C VAL A 349 -26.03 25.52 18.29
N GLU A 350 -25.48 26.10 17.22
CA GLU A 350 -24.12 26.63 17.21
C GLU A 350 -23.91 27.79 18.21
N TRP A 351 -24.91 28.65 18.40
CA TRP A 351 -24.82 29.76 19.37
C TRP A 351 -24.79 29.27 20.81
N VAL A 352 -25.57 28.24 21.14
CA VAL A 352 -25.54 27.58 22.46
C VAL A 352 -24.12 27.11 22.75
N HIS A 353 -23.50 26.39 21.80
CA HIS A 353 -22.15 25.88 21.93
C HIS A 353 -21.13 27.02 22.15
N HIS A 354 -21.11 28.06 21.30
CA HIS A 354 -20.15 29.15 21.43
C HIS A 354 -20.29 29.95 22.73
N VAL A 355 -21.52 30.24 23.16
CA VAL A 355 -21.77 30.96 24.42
C VAL A 355 -21.33 30.11 25.61
N GLN A 356 -21.60 28.81 25.62
CA GLN A 356 -21.13 27.90 26.67
C GLN A 356 -19.60 27.84 26.72
N GLN A 357 -18.91 27.71 25.58
CA GLN A 357 -17.44 27.69 25.55
C GLN A 357 -16.84 29.03 25.99
N ALA A 358 -17.41 30.16 25.57
CA ALA A 358 -16.99 31.49 26.03
C ALA A 358 -17.19 31.64 27.54
N LEU A 359 -18.35 31.23 28.06
CA LEU A 359 -18.64 31.29 29.50
C LEU A 359 -17.69 30.40 30.30
N LYS A 360 -17.45 29.17 29.84
CA LYS A 360 -16.46 28.25 30.41
C LYS A 360 -15.06 28.86 30.41
N ALA A 361 -14.62 29.45 29.29
CA ALA A 361 -13.32 30.11 29.17
C ALA A 361 -13.15 31.28 30.16
N HIS A 362 -14.21 32.06 30.43
CA HIS A 362 -14.18 33.17 31.38
C HIS A 362 -14.18 32.71 32.84
N VAL A 363 -15.02 31.73 33.16
CA VAL A 363 -15.33 31.36 34.55
C VAL A 363 -14.35 30.31 35.10
N THR A 364 -13.98 29.32 34.28
CA THR A 364 -13.23 28.13 34.74
C THR A 364 -11.75 28.17 34.41
N PHE A 365 -11.33 28.85 33.34
CA PHE A 365 -9.93 28.91 32.90
C PHE A 365 -9.31 30.27 33.22
N LYS A 366 -8.21 30.27 33.97
CA LYS A 366 -7.50 31.45 34.44
C LYS A 366 -6.16 31.60 33.74
N ARG A 367 -5.89 32.83 33.33
CA ARG A 367 -4.58 33.23 32.81
C ARG A 367 -3.51 33.09 33.89
N ASP A 368 -2.33 32.63 33.46
CA ASP A 368 -1.15 32.34 34.28
C ASP A 368 -1.35 31.19 35.30
N VAL A 369 -2.44 30.42 35.17
CA VAL A 369 -2.72 29.19 35.93
C VAL A 369 -2.98 28.03 34.97
N ASP A 370 -4.00 28.13 34.13
CA ASP A 370 -4.40 27.07 33.19
C ASP A 370 -3.81 27.29 31.78
N TYR A 371 -3.48 28.55 31.45
CA TYR A 371 -2.86 28.93 30.19
C TYR A 371 -2.08 30.24 30.34
N MET A 372 -1.17 30.50 29.41
CA MET A 372 -0.44 31.76 29.27
C MET A 372 -0.59 32.32 27.87
N VAL A 373 -0.47 33.65 27.73
CA VAL A 373 -0.44 34.31 26.41
C VAL A 373 1.00 34.70 26.08
N ARG A 374 1.57 34.09 25.03
CA ARG A 374 2.93 34.38 24.56
C ARG A 374 2.92 34.56 23.05
N ASN A 375 3.63 35.58 22.54
CA ASN A 375 3.71 35.87 21.10
C ASN A 375 2.33 35.98 20.41
N ARG A 376 1.33 36.54 21.12
CA ARG A 376 -0.08 36.61 20.68
C ARG A 376 -0.72 35.23 20.44
N GLN A 377 -0.33 34.21 21.19
CA GLN A 377 -0.92 32.86 21.16
C GLN A 377 -1.19 32.36 22.58
N VAL A 378 -2.22 31.53 22.72
CA VAL A 378 -2.55 30.83 23.97
C VAL A 378 -1.70 29.56 24.06
N VAL A 379 -0.99 29.38 25.16
CA VAL A 379 -0.18 28.18 25.45
C VAL A 379 -0.68 27.56 26.75
N ILE A 380 -0.97 26.26 26.74
CA ILE A 380 -1.49 25.54 27.91
C ILE A 380 -0.38 25.41 28.97
N VAL A 381 -0.74 25.60 30.24
CA VAL A 381 0.13 25.35 31.38
C VAL A 381 -0.30 24.04 32.04
N ASP A 382 0.65 23.13 32.26
CA ASP A 382 0.38 21.90 33.00
C ASP A 382 0.19 22.20 34.50
N GLU A 383 -0.96 21.79 35.06
CA GLU A 383 -1.40 22.13 36.43
C GLU A 383 -0.45 21.56 37.51
N PHE A 384 0.26 20.47 37.24
CA PHE A 384 1.15 19.82 38.22
C PHE A 384 2.59 20.30 38.14
N THR A 385 3.06 20.63 36.94
CA THR A 385 4.48 20.90 36.67
C THR A 385 4.77 22.35 36.30
N GLY A 386 3.75 23.15 35.98
CA GLY A 386 3.89 24.52 35.50
C GLY A 386 4.57 24.62 34.13
N ARG A 387 4.73 23.51 33.41
CA ARG A 387 5.39 23.47 32.11
C ARG A 387 4.46 23.99 31.02
N LEU A 388 5.04 24.73 30.08
CA LEU A 388 4.36 25.20 28.87
C LEU A 388 4.22 24.04 27.88
N MET A 389 2.98 23.72 27.50
CA MET A 389 2.64 22.64 26.59
C MET A 389 2.45 23.19 25.17
N GLU A 390 3.56 23.58 24.55
CA GLU A 390 3.56 24.09 23.17
C GLU A 390 3.03 23.02 22.19
N GLY A 391 2.17 23.44 21.25
CA GLY A 391 1.52 22.56 20.28
C GLY A 391 0.26 21.84 20.78
N ARG A 392 -0.10 21.94 22.06
CA ARG A 392 -1.38 21.44 22.58
C ARG A 392 -2.46 22.52 22.55
N ARG A 393 -3.70 22.10 22.25
CA ARG A 393 -4.89 22.96 22.24
C ARG A 393 -6.01 22.29 23.02
N TYR A 394 -6.92 23.11 23.55
CA TYR A 394 -8.15 22.63 24.17
C TYR A 394 -9.16 22.25 23.07
N SER A 395 -9.89 21.16 23.28
CA SER A 395 -10.88 20.61 22.34
C SER A 395 -12.18 21.40 22.31
N GLU A 396 -13.07 21.10 21.37
CA GLU A 396 -14.49 21.54 21.36
C GLU A 396 -14.64 23.07 21.37
N GLY A 397 -13.87 23.79 20.55
CA GLY A 397 -13.94 25.25 20.44
C GLY A 397 -13.43 26.04 21.68
N LEU A 398 -13.04 25.37 22.78
CA LEU A 398 -12.63 26.04 24.01
C LEU A 398 -11.34 26.86 23.83
N HIS A 399 -10.39 26.36 23.02
CA HIS A 399 -9.14 27.09 22.78
C HIS A 399 -9.40 28.41 22.05
N GLN A 400 -10.30 28.40 21.07
CA GLN A 400 -10.76 29.55 20.30
C GLN A 400 -11.53 30.53 21.18
N ALA A 401 -12.33 30.03 22.12
CA ALA A 401 -13.01 30.86 23.11
C ALA A 401 -12.01 31.58 24.06
N ILE A 402 -10.93 30.90 24.47
CA ILE A 402 -9.84 31.52 25.26
C ILE A 402 -9.06 32.53 24.38
N GLU A 403 -8.81 32.21 23.11
CA GLU A 403 -8.18 33.13 22.17
C GLU A 403 -9.02 34.42 22.00
N ALA A 404 -10.34 34.29 21.89
CA ALA A 404 -11.28 35.40 21.84
C ALA A 404 -11.29 36.21 23.15
N LYS A 405 -11.30 35.53 24.31
CA LYS A 405 -11.23 36.14 25.64
C LYS A 405 -10.01 37.04 25.81
N GLU A 406 -8.85 36.57 25.38
CA GLU A 406 -7.57 37.28 25.51
C GLU A 406 -7.29 38.26 24.36
N GLY A 407 -8.18 38.36 23.36
CA GLY A 407 -8.02 39.27 22.21
C GLY A 407 -6.86 38.88 21.28
N VAL A 408 -6.46 37.62 21.26
CA VAL A 408 -5.43 37.11 20.34
C VAL A 408 -6.07 36.62 19.03
N PRO A 409 -5.29 36.44 17.94
CA PRO A 409 -5.82 35.90 16.69
C PRO A 409 -6.44 34.51 16.91
N ILE A 410 -7.74 34.40 16.65
CA ILE A 410 -8.48 33.14 16.73
C ILE A 410 -8.08 32.30 15.51
N GLN A 411 -7.51 31.12 15.75
CA GLN A 411 -7.18 30.22 14.65
C GLN A 411 -8.39 29.31 14.38
N ARG A 412 -8.67 29.05 13.10
CA ARG A 412 -9.74 28.11 12.74
C ARG A 412 -9.39 26.72 13.23
N GLU A 413 -10.41 25.98 13.67
CA GLU A 413 -10.26 24.56 13.95
C GLU A 413 -10.08 23.80 12.64
N ASN A 414 -9.25 22.76 12.67
CA ASN A 414 -9.31 21.73 11.64
C ASN A 414 -10.22 20.63 12.19
N GLN A 415 -11.33 20.37 11.50
CA GLN A 415 -12.22 19.26 11.82
C GLN A 415 -11.92 18.07 10.92
N THR A 416 -12.21 16.87 11.41
CA THR A 416 -12.16 15.66 10.58
C THR A 416 -13.42 15.60 9.73
N LEU A 417 -13.27 15.65 8.41
CA LEU A 417 -14.38 15.59 7.45
C LEU A 417 -14.72 14.13 7.10
N ALA A 418 -13.71 13.28 6.95
CA ALA A 418 -13.90 11.87 6.63
C ALA A 418 -12.74 11.05 7.20
N THR A 419 -13.03 9.82 7.62
CA THR A 419 -12.02 8.88 8.10
C THR A 419 -12.37 7.43 7.77
N ILE A 420 -11.36 6.62 7.49
CA ILE A 420 -11.48 5.18 7.35
C ILE A 420 -10.18 4.51 7.80
N THR A 421 -10.27 3.34 8.42
CA THR A 421 -9.10 2.50 8.70
C THR A 421 -8.82 1.57 7.53
N PHE A 422 -7.56 1.15 7.31
CA PHE A 422 -7.27 0.15 6.28
C PHE A 422 -8.02 -1.17 6.52
N GLN A 423 -8.24 -1.56 7.78
CA GLN A 423 -9.07 -2.71 8.13
C GLN A 423 -10.48 -2.60 7.51
N ASN A 424 -11.13 -1.45 7.69
CA ASN A 424 -12.48 -1.27 7.18
C ASN A 424 -12.51 -1.10 5.67
N LEU A 425 -11.56 -0.35 5.08
CA LEU A 425 -11.47 -0.16 3.64
C LEU A 425 -11.34 -1.50 2.90
N PHE A 426 -10.38 -2.34 3.27
CA PHE A 426 -10.13 -3.59 2.55
C PHE A 426 -11.22 -4.64 2.76
N ARG A 427 -12.00 -4.54 3.85
CA ARG A 427 -13.20 -5.37 4.06
C ARG A 427 -14.38 -5.01 3.14
N LEU A 428 -14.34 -3.87 2.46
CA LEU A 428 -15.38 -3.48 1.50
C LEU A 428 -15.26 -4.22 0.16
N TYR A 429 -14.10 -4.78 -0.16
CA TYR A 429 -13.91 -5.52 -1.41
C TYR A 429 -14.69 -6.85 -1.40
N LYS A 430 -15.34 -7.19 -2.51
CA LYS A 430 -16.02 -8.49 -2.66
C LYS A 430 -15.08 -9.68 -2.50
N LYS A 431 -13.83 -9.51 -2.93
CA LYS A 431 -12.75 -10.47 -2.71
C LYS A 431 -11.47 -9.74 -2.36
N LEU A 432 -10.75 -10.25 -1.36
CA LEU A 432 -9.46 -9.74 -0.91
C LEU A 432 -8.45 -10.89 -0.89
N SER A 433 -7.23 -10.63 -1.30
CA SER A 433 -6.11 -11.56 -1.23
C SER A 433 -4.81 -10.79 -1.01
N GLY A 434 -3.74 -11.50 -0.69
CA GLY A 434 -2.44 -10.84 -0.54
C GLY A 434 -1.26 -11.79 -0.69
N MET A 435 -0.07 -11.23 -0.87
CA MET A 435 1.16 -11.98 -0.97
C MET A 435 2.25 -11.33 -0.12
N THR A 436 3.14 -12.13 0.45
CA THR A 436 4.28 -11.67 1.25
C THR A 436 5.29 -12.81 1.43
N GLY A 437 6.48 -12.50 1.93
CA GLY A 437 7.46 -13.50 2.36
C GLY A 437 7.26 -14.04 3.78
N THR A 438 6.43 -13.37 4.59
CA THR A 438 6.41 -13.49 6.07
C THR A 438 5.01 -13.33 6.67
N ALA A 439 3.99 -14.06 6.19
CA ALA A 439 2.62 -13.93 6.69
C ALA A 439 2.23 -14.91 7.79
N ASP A 440 2.91 -16.06 7.93
CA ASP A 440 2.48 -17.13 8.84
C ASP A 440 2.52 -16.70 10.31
N THR A 441 3.42 -15.76 10.66
CA THR A 441 3.47 -15.15 12.00
C THR A 441 2.21 -14.34 12.30
N GLU A 442 1.67 -13.63 11.29
CA GLU A 442 0.49 -12.77 11.41
C GLU A 442 -0.81 -13.46 10.96
N ALA A 443 -0.77 -14.77 10.70
CA ALA A 443 -1.90 -15.51 10.13
C ALA A 443 -3.17 -15.45 10.97
N THR A 444 -3.01 -15.38 12.30
CA THR A 444 -4.15 -15.28 13.22
C THR A 444 -4.86 -13.93 13.08
N GLU A 445 -4.10 -12.84 13.01
CA GLU A 445 -4.65 -11.49 12.88
C GLU A 445 -5.32 -11.29 11.51
N LEU A 446 -4.65 -11.69 10.43
CA LEU A 446 -5.19 -11.68 9.06
C LEU A 446 -6.50 -12.47 8.96
N GLY A 447 -6.56 -13.65 9.59
CA GLY A 447 -7.76 -14.49 9.63
C GLY A 447 -8.89 -13.89 10.46
N GLN A 448 -8.61 -13.23 11.57
CA GLN A 448 -9.63 -12.65 12.45
C GLN A 448 -10.25 -11.38 11.86
N ILE A 449 -9.41 -10.46 11.40
CA ILE A 449 -9.82 -9.13 10.92
C ILE A 449 -10.37 -9.20 9.50
N TYR A 450 -9.63 -9.83 8.58
CA TYR A 450 -9.90 -9.80 7.15
C TYR A 450 -10.50 -11.09 6.59
N LYS A 451 -10.61 -12.14 7.41
CA LYS A 451 -11.00 -13.50 6.99
C LYS A 451 -10.03 -14.10 5.95
N LEU A 452 -8.77 -13.65 5.96
CA LEU A 452 -7.72 -14.13 5.09
C LEU A 452 -6.99 -15.31 5.72
N LYS A 453 -7.09 -16.49 5.10
CA LYS A 453 -6.27 -17.65 5.48
C LYS A 453 -4.88 -17.53 4.85
N VAL A 454 -3.83 -17.80 5.61
CA VAL A 454 -2.46 -17.85 5.10
C VAL A 454 -2.11 -19.26 4.60
N VAL A 455 -1.47 -19.34 3.44
CA VAL A 455 -0.96 -20.57 2.84
C VAL A 455 0.52 -20.40 2.54
N VAL A 456 1.36 -21.17 3.23
CA VAL A 456 2.80 -21.23 2.96
C VAL A 456 3.04 -22.04 1.71
N ILE A 457 3.55 -21.39 0.67
CA ILE A 457 3.85 -22.00 -0.62
C ILE A 457 5.28 -22.57 -0.56
N PRO A 458 5.52 -23.80 -1.05
CA PRO A 458 6.86 -24.36 -1.09
C PRO A 458 7.75 -23.55 -2.04
N THR A 459 9.05 -23.52 -1.76
CA THR A 459 10.03 -22.87 -2.65
C THR A 459 10.26 -23.72 -3.89
N ASN A 460 10.51 -23.07 -5.04
CA ASN A 460 10.79 -23.77 -6.30
C ASN A 460 12.06 -24.64 -6.22
N ARG A 461 13.01 -24.22 -5.39
CA ARG A 461 14.25 -24.96 -5.10
C ARG A 461 14.42 -25.11 -3.60
N ASN A 462 15.17 -26.14 -3.21
CA ASN A 462 15.49 -26.36 -1.80
C ASN A 462 16.30 -25.17 -1.24
N MET A 463 15.83 -24.62 -0.12
CA MET A 463 16.47 -23.51 0.58
C MET A 463 17.77 -24.01 1.26
N ILE A 464 18.92 -23.42 0.90
CA ILE A 464 20.25 -23.77 1.45
C ILE A 464 20.91 -22.63 2.23
N ARG A 465 20.21 -21.50 2.39
CA ARG A 465 20.66 -20.36 3.22
C ARG A 465 20.81 -20.86 4.65
N LYS A 466 21.95 -20.53 5.26
CA LYS A 466 22.24 -20.87 6.66
C LYS A 466 21.95 -19.65 7.52
N ASP A 467 20.82 -19.68 8.20
CA ASP A 467 20.48 -18.67 9.20
C ASP A 467 21.28 -18.98 10.47
N GLN A 468 22.05 -18.00 10.94
CA GLN A 468 22.88 -18.09 12.14
C GLN A 468 22.07 -17.60 13.34
N ASP A 469 22.40 -18.09 14.53
CA ASP A 469 21.80 -17.59 15.77
C ASP A 469 22.17 -16.13 16.04
N ASP A 470 21.29 -15.43 16.75
CA ASP A 470 21.51 -14.04 17.16
C ASP A 470 22.70 -13.91 18.10
N VAL A 471 23.60 -12.96 17.81
CA VAL A 471 24.75 -12.64 18.66
C VAL A 471 24.45 -11.39 19.50
N VAL A 472 24.41 -11.57 20.82
CA VAL A 472 24.10 -10.51 21.78
C VAL A 472 25.37 -9.99 22.46
N PHE A 473 25.49 -8.66 22.59
CA PHE A 473 26.64 -7.99 23.20
C PHE A 473 26.22 -7.19 24.43
N LYS A 474 27.12 -7.07 25.40
CA LYS A 474 26.90 -6.30 26.63
C LYS A 474 26.78 -4.80 26.35
N THR A 475 27.54 -4.29 25.39
CA THR A 475 27.53 -2.86 25.03
C THR A 475 27.31 -2.65 23.54
N ARG A 476 26.74 -1.49 23.18
CA ARG A 476 26.57 -1.06 21.78
C ARG A 476 27.92 -0.91 21.07
N GLY A 477 28.94 -0.42 21.77
CA GLY A 477 30.28 -0.22 21.21
C GLY A 477 30.93 -1.54 20.78
N GLU A 478 30.84 -2.58 21.62
CA GLU A 478 31.32 -3.92 21.28
C GLU A 478 30.56 -4.49 20.07
N LYS A 479 29.23 -4.36 20.05
CA LYS A 479 28.39 -4.79 18.93
C LYS A 479 28.83 -4.15 17.62
N LEU A 480 28.96 -2.82 17.58
CA LEU A 480 29.32 -2.08 16.37
C LEU A 480 30.73 -2.45 15.89
N LYS A 481 31.69 -2.59 16.82
CA LYS A 481 33.05 -3.03 16.50
C LYS A 481 33.05 -4.42 15.86
N GLN A 482 32.25 -5.35 16.40
CA GLN A 482 32.14 -6.70 15.85
C GLN A 482 31.46 -6.73 14.48
N ILE A 483 30.39 -5.95 14.29
CA ILE A 483 29.71 -5.80 12.99
C ILE A 483 30.69 -5.31 11.93
N VAL A 484 31.45 -4.24 12.22
CA VAL A 484 32.45 -3.70 11.29
C VAL A 484 33.54 -4.71 10.96
N SER A 485 33.99 -5.48 11.97
CA SER A 485 34.99 -6.54 11.76
C SER A 485 34.47 -7.66 10.85
N ASP A 486 33.24 -8.13 11.06
CA ASP A 486 32.63 -9.19 10.23
C ASP A 486 32.41 -8.71 8.79
N ILE A 487 31.89 -7.48 8.61
CA ILE A 487 31.71 -6.87 7.28
C ILE A 487 33.06 -6.78 6.56
N LYS A 488 34.11 -6.32 7.24
CA LYS A 488 35.45 -6.20 6.65
C LYS A 488 36.01 -7.54 6.21
N GLU A 489 35.92 -8.57 7.05
CA GLU A 489 36.38 -9.91 6.72
C GLU A 489 35.66 -10.49 5.49
N ARG A 490 34.34 -10.29 5.42
CA ARG A 490 33.52 -10.72 4.27
C ARG A 490 33.83 -9.94 3.01
N HIS A 491 34.01 -8.63 3.13
CA HIS A 491 34.40 -7.75 2.04
C HIS A 491 35.75 -8.16 1.43
N GLU A 492 36.75 -8.45 2.27
CA GLU A 492 38.07 -8.92 1.84
C GLU A 492 38.01 -10.27 1.10
N LYS A 493 37.07 -11.15 1.49
CA LYS A 493 36.76 -12.39 0.76
C LYS A 493 35.91 -12.18 -0.50
N GLY A 494 35.46 -10.96 -0.76
CA GLY A 494 34.60 -10.59 -1.89
C GLY A 494 33.13 -10.98 -1.72
N GLN A 495 32.70 -11.39 -0.52
CA GLN A 495 31.30 -11.73 -0.26
C GLN A 495 30.45 -10.44 -0.18
N PRO A 496 29.33 -10.34 -0.93
CA PRO A 496 28.40 -9.23 -0.78
C PRO A 496 27.70 -9.29 0.58
N VAL A 497 27.47 -8.13 1.20
CA VAL A 497 26.79 -8.03 2.51
C VAL A 497 25.71 -6.95 2.47
N LEU A 498 24.52 -7.32 2.93
CA LEU A 498 23.43 -6.40 3.24
C LEU A 498 23.32 -6.25 4.76
N VAL A 499 23.29 -5.01 5.25
CA VAL A 499 23.19 -4.69 6.67
C VAL A 499 21.91 -3.91 6.94
N GLY A 500 20.97 -4.53 7.67
CA GLY A 500 19.74 -3.87 8.09
C GLY A 500 19.94 -3.00 9.33
N THR A 501 19.42 -1.79 9.32
CA THR A 501 19.29 -0.93 10.51
C THR A 501 17.84 -0.50 10.71
N VAL A 502 17.51 0.03 11.89
CA VAL A 502 16.15 0.47 12.23
C VAL A 502 15.93 1.99 12.16
N SER A 503 16.98 2.76 11.85
CA SER A 503 16.87 4.22 11.75
C SER A 503 18.01 4.81 10.92
N ILE A 504 17.73 5.94 10.26
CA ILE A 504 18.70 6.66 9.43
C ILE A 504 19.94 7.01 10.26
N GLU A 505 19.75 7.47 11.50
CA GLU A 505 20.86 7.80 12.41
C GLU A 505 21.81 6.61 12.63
N LYS A 506 21.28 5.39 12.78
CA LYS A 506 22.09 4.18 12.95
C LYS A 506 22.81 3.78 11.67
N SER A 507 22.17 3.97 10.51
CA SER A 507 22.81 3.77 9.20
C SER A 507 23.97 4.72 9.00
N GLU A 508 23.80 6.00 9.32
CA GLU A 508 24.86 7.02 9.24
C GLU A 508 26.00 6.73 10.22
N GLU A 509 25.69 6.34 11.47
CA GLU A 509 26.71 5.94 12.44
C GLU A 509 27.56 4.77 11.90
N LEU A 510 26.92 3.72 11.39
CA LEU A 510 27.61 2.56 10.84
C LEU A 510 28.41 2.93 9.58
N SER A 511 27.87 3.78 8.72
CA SER A 511 28.54 4.31 7.52
C SER A 511 29.84 5.02 7.86
N VAL A 512 29.84 5.88 8.89
CA VAL A 512 31.06 6.55 9.38
C VAL A 512 32.09 5.52 9.88
N LEU A 513 31.66 4.49 10.59
CA LEU A 513 32.56 3.44 11.09
C LEU A 513 33.17 2.60 9.94
N LEU A 514 32.38 2.24 8.94
CA LEU A 514 32.86 1.52 7.76
C LEU A 514 33.80 2.36 6.90
N THR A 515 33.51 3.66 6.75
CA THR A 515 34.40 4.62 6.07
C THR A 515 35.76 4.66 6.77
N ARG A 516 35.78 4.76 8.11
CA ARG A 516 37.02 4.72 8.90
C ARG A 516 37.77 3.39 8.79
N ALA A 517 37.06 2.30 8.58
CA ALA A 517 37.64 0.98 8.35
C ALA A 517 38.14 0.76 6.92
N GLY A 518 37.92 1.71 6.01
CA GLY A 518 38.33 1.65 4.60
C GLY A 518 37.45 0.73 3.75
N VAL A 519 36.21 0.49 4.16
CA VAL A 519 35.27 -0.41 3.46
C VAL A 519 34.29 0.41 2.60
N PRO A 520 34.36 0.35 1.26
CA PRO A 520 33.40 0.99 0.38
C PRO A 520 31.99 0.39 0.57
N HIS A 521 30.98 1.25 0.70
CA HIS A 521 29.60 0.83 0.93
C HIS A 521 28.60 1.86 0.41
N ASN A 522 27.35 1.43 0.25
CA ASN A 522 26.20 2.28 -0.08
C ASN A 522 25.20 2.30 1.07
N VAL A 523 24.41 3.38 1.17
CA VAL A 523 23.37 3.53 2.19
C VAL A 523 22.01 3.80 1.53
N LEU A 524 21.00 3.03 1.91
CA LEU A 524 19.61 3.18 1.51
C LEU A 524 18.82 3.73 2.71
N ASN A 525 18.17 4.88 2.53
CA ASN A 525 17.55 5.65 3.60
C ASN A 525 16.03 5.84 3.40
N ALA A 526 15.42 5.09 2.47
CA ALA A 526 14.00 5.15 2.09
C ALA A 526 13.54 6.56 1.66
N LYS A 527 14.44 7.38 1.10
CA LYS A 527 14.11 8.75 0.66
C LYS A 527 13.90 8.86 -0.84
N HIS A 528 14.60 8.03 -1.62
CA HIS A 528 14.64 8.12 -3.07
C HIS A 528 14.57 6.73 -3.69
N HIS A 529 13.38 6.14 -3.69
CA HIS A 529 13.15 4.74 -4.09
C HIS A 529 13.73 4.37 -5.46
N GLU A 530 13.65 5.25 -6.46
CA GLU A 530 14.19 4.97 -7.81
C GLU A 530 15.73 4.85 -7.82
N LYS A 531 16.43 5.74 -7.10
CA LYS A 531 17.89 5.68 -6.99
C LYS A 531 18.32 4.48 -6.14
N GLU A 532 17.59 4.22 -5.06
CA GLU A 532 17.83 3.09 -4.16
C GLU A 532 17.63 1.75 -4.88
N ALA A 533 16.63 1.66 -5.78
CA ALA A 533 16.42 0.50 -6.64
C ALA A 533 17.62 0.24 -7.58
N GLY A 534 18.26 1.28 -8.12
CA GLY A 534 19.49 1.11 -8.90
C GLY A 534 20.64 0.53 -8.06
N ILE A 535 20.76 0.97 -6.81
CA ILE A 535 21.79 0.49 -5.89
C ILE A 535 21.55 -0.97 -5.47
N ILE A 536 20.29 -1.34 -5.17
CA ILE A 536 19.98 -2.69 -4.69
C ILE A 536 20.19 -3.76 -5.77
N VAL A 537 19.96 -3.43 -7.05
CA VAL A 537 20.23 -4.33 -8.19
C VAL A 537 21.70 -4.78 -8.22
N GLU A 538 22.62 -3.88 -7.87
CA GLU A 538 24.05 -4.20 -7.81
C GLU A 538 24.51 -4.81 -6.48
N ALA A 539 23.69 -4.78 -5.43
CA ALA A 539 24.10 -5.15 -4.06
C ALA A 539 24.58 -6.60 -3.93
N GLY A 540 24.14 -7.50 -4.82
CA GLY A 540 24.57 -8.89 -4.87
C GLY A 540 25.90 -9.14 -5.59
N THR A 541 26.57 -8.10 -6.12
CA THR A 541 27.82 -8.26 -6.85
C THR A 541 29.03 -8.36 -5.92
N LYS A 542 30.12 -8.99 -6.40
CA LYS A 542 31.31 -9.33 -5.61
C LYS A 542 31.85 -8.10 -4.87
N GLY A 543 31.96 -8.20 -3.55
CA GLY A 543 32.53 -7.18 -2.67
C GLY A 543 31.62 -6.00 -2.35
N LYS A 544 30.38 -5.93 -2.84
CA LYS A 544 29.47 -4.82 -2.51
C LYS A 544 28.95 -4.93 -1.07
N ILE A 545 28.99 -3.80 -0.36
CA ILE A 545 28.41 -3.63 0.96
C ILE A 545 27.27 -2.63 0.87
N THR A 546 26.09 -2.98 1.37
CA THR A 546 24.91 -2.13 1.34
C THR A 546 24.29 -2.06 2.72
N ILE A 547 24.01 -0.85 3.21
CA ILE A 547 23.29 -0.60 4.46
C ILE A 547 21.85 -0.21 4.09
N ALA A 548 20.85 -0.89 4.64
CA ALA A 548 19.44 -0.62 4.39
C ALA A 548 18.71 -0.23 5.68
N THR A 549 18.11 0.95 5.68
CA THR A 549 17.34 1.46 6.83
C THR A 549 15.89 0.99 6.73
N ASN A 550 15.34 0.33 7.75
CA ASN A 550 13.95 -0.13 7.77
C ASN A 550 13.54 -0.90 6.49
N MET A 551 14.44 -1.75 5.98
CA MET A 551 14.22 -2.51 4.74
C MET A 551 14.02 -1.64 3.48
N ALA A 552 14.64 -0.45 3.44
CA ALA A 552 14.72 0.45 2.28
C ALA A 552 15.27 -0.20 1.00
#